data_AF-A0A392MMM2-F1
#
_entry.id   AF-A0A392MMM2-F1
#
_cell.length_a   1.000
_cell.length_b   1.000
_cell.length_c   1.000
_cell.angle_alpha   90.00
_cell.angle_beta   90.00
_cell.angle_gamma   90.00
#
_symmetry.space_group_name_H-M   'P 1'
#
loop_
_entity.id
_entity.type
_entity.pdbx_description
1 polymer ?
#
loop_
_entity_poly.entity_id
_entity_poly.type
_entity_poly.pdbx_seq_one_letter_code
_entity_poly.pdbx_strand_id
1 'polypeptide(L)' 'MDSLRADWTIWKQLTGKETHLRWNHHTGAIEADLEWWDAKIRENAKYAKFRYQGLEFRDELELIFGDAVT' A
#
# COMPACT_ATOMS: atom_id res chain seq x y z
N MET A 1 -14.91 2.50 10.45
CA MET A 1 -14.35 2.96 9.16
C MET A 1 -12.93 3.52 9.29
N ASP A 2 -12.47 3.81 10.51
CA ASP A 2 -11.22 4.50 10.79
C ASP A 2 -9.97 3.67 10.45
N SER A 3 -10.03 2.35 10.69
CA SER A 3 -8.94 1.43 10.36
C SER A 3 -8.66 1.35 8.86
N LEU A 4 -9.70 1.43 8.02
CA LEU A 4 -9.59 1.36 6.56
C LEU A 4 -8.92 2.63 6.01
N ARG A 5 -9.28 3.81 6.53
CA ARG A 5 -8.64 5.09 6.18
C ARG A 5 -7.18 5.14 6.63
N ALA A 6 -6.88 4.62 7.81
CA ALA A 6 -5.51 4.53 8.30
C ALA A 6 -4.67 3.63 7.39
N ASP A 7 -5.24 2.50 6.96
CA ASP A 7 -4.58 1.54 6.08
C ASP A 7 -4.35 2.10 4.68
N TRP A 8 -5.35 2.78 4.11
CA TRP A 8 -5.22 3.56 2.87
C TRP A 8 -4.12 4.63 2.97
N THR A 9 -4.03 5.33 4.10
CA THR A 9 -3.02 6.37 4.30
C THR A 9 -1.60 5.78 4.35
N ILE A 10 -1.42 4.71 5.12
CA ILE A 10 -0.14 3.99 5.22
C ILE A 10 0.24 3.43 3.84
N TRP A 11 -0.73 2.91 3.11
CA TRP A 11 -0.55 2.45 1.74
C TRP A 11 -0.08 3.55 0.80
N LYS A 12 -0.77 4.70 0.78
CA LYS A 12 -0.37 5.85 -0.04
C LYS A 12 1.00 6.39 0.35
N GLN A 13 1.42 6.28 1.60
CA GLN A 13 2.80 6.60 2.01
C GLN A 13 3.82 5.60 1.49
N LEU A 14 3.47 4.31 1.47
CA LEU A 14 4.32 3.25 0.92
C LEU A 14 4.49 3.40 -0.59
N THR A 15 3.38 3.49 -1.34
CA THR A 15 3.40 3.55 -2.81
C THR A 15 3.70 4.95 -3.34
N GLY A 16 3.30 6.01 -2.63
CA GLY A 16 3.48 7.40 -3.07
C GLY A 16 4.92 7.90 -2.97
N LYS A 17 5.77 7.23 -2.18
CA LYS A 17 7.20 7.52 -2.13
C LYS A 17 7.96 6.93 -3.31
N GLU A 18 7.35 6.06 -4.12
CA GLU A 18 8.08 5.23 -5.08
C GLU A 18 7.44 5.20 -6.45
N THR A 19 8.20 5.72 -7.40
CA THR A 19 7.74 5.98 -8.77
C THR A 19 7.85 4.75 -9.68
N HIS A 20 8.50 3.67 -9.26
CA HIS A 20 8.81 2.50 -10.10
C HIS A 20 8.38 1.14 -9.53
N LEU A 21 7.52 1.12 -8.53
CA LEU A 21 7.01 -0.15 -8.01
C LEU A 21 6.07 -0.79 -9.01
N ARG A 22 6.40 -2.03 -9.42
CA ARG A 22 5.56 -2.81 -10.31
C ARG A 22 4.45 -3.45 -9.47
N TRP A 23 3.21 -3.24 -9.88
CA TRP A 23 2.05 -3.85 -9.23
C TRP A 23 1.79 -5.23 -9.84
N ASN A 24 1.66 -6.26 -9.01
CA ASN A 24 1.23 -7.55 -9.48
C ASN A 24 -0.29 -7.67 -9.34
N HIS A 25 -1.00 -7.51 -10.46
CA HIS A 25 -2.47 -7.63 -10.52
C HIS A 25 -2.97 -9.04 -10.21
N HIS A 26 -2.12 -10.06 -10.29
CA HIS A 26 -2.49 -11.45 -10.03
C HIS A 26 -2.47 -11.77 -8.52
N THR A 27 -1.49 -11.23 -7.79
CA THR A 27 -1.39 -11.40 -6.33
C THR A 27 -2.02 -10.24 -5.55
N GLY A 28 -2.34 -9.13 -6.22
CA GLY A 28 -2.87 -7.93 -5.59
C GLY A 28 -1.87 -7.28 -4.64
N ALA A 29 -0.56 -7.41 -4.89
CA ALA A 29 0.51 -6.90 -4.04
C ALA A 29 1.61 -6.20 -4.85
N ILE A 30 2.47 -5.45 -4.14
CA ILE A 30 3.65 -4.82 -4.74
C ILE A 30 4.66 -5.92 -5.09
N GLU A 31 5.01 -6.02 -6.38
CA GLU A 31 6.11 -6.85 -6.85
C GLU A 31 7.42 -6.14 -6.56
N ALA A 32 7.98 -6.43 -5.39
CA ALA A 32 9.25 -5.91 -4.92
C ALA A 32 10.04 -7.00 -4.22
N ASP A 33 11.36 -6.83 -4.25
CA ASP A 33 12.30 -7.76 -3.62
C ASP A 33 12.15 -7.82 -2.10
N LEU A 34 12.62 -8.93 -1.52
CA LEU A 34 12.60 -9.15 -0.07
C LEU A 34 13.40 -8.08 0.68
N GLU A 35 14.55 -7.66 0.16
CA GLU A 35 15.37 -6.58 0.74
C GLU A 35 14.62 -5.24 0.77
N TRP A 36 13.88 -4.94 -0.31
CA TRP A 36 13.06 -3.76 -0.36
C TRP A 36 11.97 -3.82 0.72
N TRP A 37 11.26 -4.94 0.82
CA TRP A 37 10.26 -5.13 1.87
C TRP A 37 10.88 -5.03 3.28
N ASP A 38 12.05 -5.60 3.53
CA ASP A 38 12.74 -5.52 4.82
C ASP A 38 13.09 -4.08 5.19
N ALA A 39 13.63 -3.31 4.23
CA ALA A 39 13.92 -1.89 4.42
C ALA A 39 12.65 -1.09 4.74
N LYS A 40 11.56 -1.32 4.00
CA LYS A 40 10.28 -0.65 4.24
C LYS A 40 9.68 -1.04 5.60
N ILE A 41 9.70 -2.32 5.95
CA ILE A 41 9.18 -2.81 7.23
C ILE A 41 10.00 -2.25 8.40
N ARG A 42 11.31 -2.05 8.22
CA ARG A 42 12.18 -1.35 9.18
C ARG A 42 11.81 0.13 9.31
N GLU A 43 11.48 0.82 8.22
CA GLU A 43 10.98 2.20 8.27
C GLU A 43 9.61 2.26 8.99
N ASN A 44 8.72 1.32 8.69
CA ASN A 44 7.40 1.24 9.29
C ASN A 44 6.90 -0.21 9.31
N ALA A 45 6.83 -0.78 10.52
CA ALA A 45 6.38 -2.16 10.71
C ALA A 45 4.96 -2.41 10.19
N LYS A 46 4.14 -1.36 10.04
CA LYS A 46 2.79 -1.47 9.48
C LYS A 46 2.77 -1.84 7.99
N TYR A 47 3.88 -1.70 7.27
CA TYR A 47 3.98 -2.13 5.88
C TYR A 47 4.05 -3.66 5.74
N ALA A 48 4.45 -4.38 6.79
CA ALA A 48 4.60 -5.84 6.75
C ALA A 48 3.31 -6.56 6.37
N LYS A 49 2.16 -6.01 6.75
CA LYS A 49 0.86 -6.59 6.39
C LYS A 49 0.59 -6.56 4.89
N PHE A 50 1.16 -5.58 4.17
CA PHE A 50 0.93 -5.42 2.74
C PHE A 50 1.86 -6.27 1.87
N ARG A 51 2.85 -6.94 2.48
CA ARG A 51 3.82 -7.78 1.78
C ARG A 51 3.19 -9.02 1.15
N TYR A 52 2.25 -9.62 1.86
CA TYR A 52 1.63 -10.89 1.47
C TYR A 52 0.23 -10.71 0.88
N GLN A 53 -0.42 -9.60 1.20
CA GLN A 53 -1.74 -9.22 0.71
C GLN A 53 -1.72 -7.71 0.60
N GLY A 54 -1.64 -7.18 -0.62
CA GLY A 54 -1.64 -5.73 -0.81
C GLY A 54 -2.99 -5.13 -0.42
N LEU A 55 -3.21 -3.88 -0.82
CA LEU A 55 -4.46 -3.22 -0.46
C LEU A 55 -5.63 -3.80 -1.27
N GLU A 56 -6.37 -4.72 -0.66
CA GLU A 56 -7.64 -5.18 -1.20
C GLU A 56 -8.59 -4.00 -1.36
N PHE A 57 -9.33 -3.98 -2.48
CA PHE A 57 -10.25 -2.91 -2.84
C PHE A 57 -9.59 -1.55 -3.08
N ARG A 58 -8.32 -1.51 -3.55
CA ARG A 58 -7.62 -0.25 -3.85
C ARG A 58 -8.48 0.72 -4.69
N ASP A 59 -9.11 0.26 -5.77
CA ASP A 59 -9.96 1.08 -6.64
C ASP A 59 -11.18 1.64 -5.90
N GLU A 60 -11.80 0.83 -5.03
CA GLU A 60 -12.93 1.25 -4.20
C GLU A 60 -12.49 2.25 -3.11
N LEU A 61 -11.31 2.03 -2.52
CA LEU A 61 -10.70 2.94 -1.57
C LEU A 61 -10.25 4.24 -2.23
N GLU A 62 -9.81 4.21 -3.48
CA GLU A 62 -9.51 5.42 -4.28
C GLU A 62 -10.80 6.18 -4.59
N LEU A 63 -11.92 5.50 -4.82
CA LEU A 63 -13.23 6.13 -4.97
C LEU A 63 -13.76 6.72 -3.65
N ILE A 64 -13.57 6.04 -2.52
CA ILE A 64 -14.08 6.45 -1.20
C ILE A 64 -13.20 7.52 -0.54
N PHE A 65 -11.88 7.42 -0.67
CA PHE A 65 -10.90 8.28 0.00
C PHE A 65 -10.08 9.17 -0.94
N GLY A 66 -10.10 8.94 -2.26
CA GLY A 66 -9.41 9.78 -3.24
C GLY A 66 -10.11 11.11 -3.51
N ASP A 67 -11.45 11.15 -3.39
CA ASP A 67 -12.24 12.38 -3.55
C ASP A 67 -12.07 13.37 -2.39
N ALA A 68 -11.52 12.92 -1.25
CA ALA A 68 -11.26 13.76 -0.07
C ALA A 68 -10.00 14.64 -0.20
N VAL A 69 -9.31 14.63 -1.35
CA VAL A 69 -8.21 15.55 -1.68
C VAL A 69 -8.56 16.29 -2.97
N THR A 70 -9.31 17.38 -2.84
CA THR A 70 -9.34 18.51 -3.79
C THR A 70 -9.01 19.78 -3.02
#